data_AF-A0A7W7FLR1-F1
#
_entry.id   AF-A0A7W7FLR1-F1
#
_cell.length_a   1.000
_cell.length_b   1.000
_cell.length_c   1.000
_cell.angle_alpha   90.00
_cell.angle_beta   90.00
_cell.angle_gamma   90.00
#
_symmetry.space_group_name_H-M   'P 1'
#
loop_
_entity.id
_entity.type
_entity.pdbx_description
1 polymer ?
#
loop_
_entity_poly.entity_id
_entity_poly.type
_entity_poly.pdbx_seq_one_letter_code
_entity_poly.pdbx_strand_id
1 'polypeptide(L)'
;MTDNGACYRSPAFAAALGEGVKHRRTRPFRPQTNGKVERFNRTLATEWAYARPYASEADREAAYTAWLHHYNHHRPHTGISGQIPSERVHNLTGKNT
;
A
#
# COMPACT_ATOMS: atom_id res chain seq x y z
N MET A 1 -0.95 -10.06 -4.08
CA MET A 1 0.31 -10.84 -3.96
C MET A 1 0.95 -10.43 -2.65
N THR A 2 1.47 -11.37 -1.85
CA THR A 2 2.11 -11.09 -0.56
C THR A 2 3.46 -11.80 -0.48
N ASP A 3 4.24 -11.50 0.55
CA ASP A 3 5.40 -12.32 0.89
C ASP A 3 4.98 -13.65 1.59
N ASN A 4 5.97 -14.38 2.11
CA ASN A 4 5.78 -15.64 2.83
C ASN A 4 5.69 -15.47 4.36
N GLY A 5 5.43 -14.25 4.85
CA GLY A 5 5.18 -13.96 6.25
C GLY A 5 4.12 -14.89 6.85
N ALA A 6 4.26 -15.22 8.13
CA ALA A 6 3.39 -16.21 8.78
C ALA A 6 1.90 -15.80 8.74
N CYS A 7 1.62 -14.50 8.89
CA CYS A 7 0.26 -13.94 8.78
C CYS A 7 -0.39 -14.27 7.44
N TYR A 8 0.33 -14.12 6.31
CA TYR A 8 -0.19 -14.39 4.98
C TYR A 8 -0.24 -15.88 4.62
N ARG A 9 0.39 -16.75 5.43
CA ARG A 9 0.28 -18.21 5.30
C ARG A 9 -0.80 -18.81 6.21
N SER A 10 -1.43 -18.00 7.06
CA SER A 10 -2.38 -18.48 8.05
C SER A 10 -3.71 -18.92 7.40
N PRO A 11 -4.41 -19.91 7.99
CA PRO A 11 -5.76 -20.29 7.56
C PRO A 11 -6.75 -19.12 7.66
N ALA A 12 -6.62 -18.26 8.68
CA ALA A 12 -7.47 -17.09 8.85
C ALA A 12 -7.35 -16.11 7.67
N PHE A 13 -6.13 -15.86 7.20
CA PHE A 13 -5.92 -15.03 6.01
C PHE A 13 -6.48 -15.68 4.75
N ALA A 14 -6.29 -16.99 4.59
CA ALA A 14 -6.85 -17.74 3.46
C ALA A 14 -8.39 -17.65 3.42
N ALA A 15 -9.04 -17.76 4.58
CA ALA A 15 -10.49 -17.60 4.69
C ALA A 15 -10.93 -16.16 4.37
N ALA A 16 -10.20 -15.14 4.83
CA ALA A 16 -10.52 -13.74 4.59
C ALA A 16 -10.42 -13.32 3.11
N LEU A 17 -9.63 -14.01 2.29
CA LEU A 17 -9.51 -13.72 0.85
C LEU A 17 -10.77 -14.12 0.06
N GLY A 18 -11.53 -15.12 0.52
CA GLY A 18 -12.68 -15.66 -0.20
C GLY A 18 -12.34 -16.35 -1.53
N GLU A 19 -13.37 -16.84 -2.22
CA GLU A 19 -13.22 -17.66 -3.43
C GLU A 19 -12.83 -16.87 -4.69
N GLY A 20 -13.09 -15.55 -4.70
CA GLY A 20 -12.81 -14.68 -5.86
C GLY A 20 -11.34 -14.25 -5.98
N VAL A 21 -10.50 -14.51 -4.98
CA VAL A 21 -9.12 -14.01 -4.93
C VAL A 21 -8.10 -15.14 -4.94
N LYS A 22 -7.37 -15.27 -6.05
CA LYS A 22 -6.22 -16.18 -6.13
C LYS A 22 -5.02 -15.62 -5.36
N HIS A 23 -4.72 -16.19 -4.20
CA HIS A 23 -3.52 -15.81 -3.42
C HIS A 23 -2.23 -16.17 -4.16
N ARG A 24 -1.42 -15.15 -4.48
CA ARG A 24 -0.07 -15.32 -5.03
C ARG A 24 0.96 -14.87 -3.99
N ARG A 25 2.01 -15.68 -3.79
CA ARG A 25 3.12 -15.36 -2.89
C ARG A 25 4.40 -15.10 -3.67
N THR A 26 5.27 -14.25 -3.13
CA THR A 26 6.61 -14.02 -3.70
C THR A 26 7.39 -15.33 -3.70
N ARG A 27 8.09 -15.63 -4.80
CA ARG A 27 8.98 -16.79 -4.85
C ARG A 27 10.16 -16.58 -3.90
N PRO A 28 10.62 -17.63 -3.18
CA PRO A 28 11.83 -17.53 -2.37
C PRO A 28 13.00 -16.92 -3.15
N PHE A 29 13.78 -16.07 -2.47
CA PHE A 29 14.94 -15.38 -3.03
C PHE A 29 14.65 -14.42 -4.21
N ARG A 30 13.40 -13.95 -4.35
CA ARG A 30 13.01 -12.95 -5.38
C ARG A 30 12.36 -11.69 -4.79
N PRO A 31 13.10 -10.91 -3.99
CA PRO A 31 12.57 -9.73 -3.30
C PRO A 31 12.10 -8.62 -4.25
N GLN A 32 12.56 -8.62 -5.50
CA GLN A 32 12.21 -7.59 -6.50
C GLN A 32 10.71 -7.50 -6.75
N THR A 33 9.98 -8.60 -6.55
CA THR A 33 8.51 -8.65 -6.69
C THR A 33 7.79 -7.83 -5.61
N ASN A 34 8.42 -7.62 -4.46
CA ASN A 34 7.88 -6.87 -3.33
C ASN A 34 8.34 -5.40 -3.30
N GLY A 35 9.31 -5.02 -4.14
CA GLY A 35 9.94 -3.70 -4.09
C GLY A 35 8.98 -2.50 -4.24
N LYS A 36 7.83 -2.69 -4.91
CA LYS A 36 6.80 -1.64 -5.00
C LYS A 36 6.14 -1.36 -3.64
N VAL A 37 5.71 -2.38 -2.92
CA VAL A 37 5.09 -2.20 -1.59
C VAL A 37 6.13 -1.77 -0.56
N GLU A 38 7.37 -2.28 -0.66
CA GLU A 38 8.46 -1.85 0.20
C GLU A 38 8.80 -0.36 0.01
N ARG A 39 8.83 0.11 -1.25
CA ARG A 39 9.02 1.54 -1.53
C ARG A 39 7.87 2.38 -1.00
N PHE A 40 6.62 1.93 -1.18
CA PHE A 40 5.46 2.62 -0.61
C PHE A 40 5.53 2.69 0.91
N ASN A 41 5.78 1.57 1.60
CA ASN A 41 5.86 1.50 3.06
C ASN A 41 6.99 2.40 3.60
N ARG A 42 8.11 2.49 2.90
CA ARG A 42 9.19 3.42 3.26
C ARG A 42 8.73 4.87 3.14
N THR A 43 8.08 5.24 2.04
CA THR A 43 7.54 6.59 1.84
C THR A 43 6.47 6.92 2.88
N LEU A 44 5.57 5.98 3.18
CA LEU A 44 4.56 6.08 4.23
C LEU A 44 5.20 6.32 5.61
N ALA A 45 6.25 5.57 5.96
CA ALA A 45 6.95 5.74 7.22
C ALA A 45 7.59 7.14 7.33
N THR A 46 8.28 7.59 6.29
CA THR A 46 8.98 8.88 6.30
C THR A 46 8.04 10.07 6.21
N GLU A 47 7.00 10.01 5.38
CA GLU A 47 6.16 11.16 5.03
C GLU A 47 4.85 11.22 5.83
N TRP A 48 4.46 10.14 6.51
CA TRP A 48 3.31 10.13 7.41
C TRP A 48 3.69 9.70 8.82
N ALA A 49 4.17 8.46 9.01
CA ALA A 49 4.30 7.90 10.36
C ALA A 49 5.29 8.70 11.25
N TYR A 50 6.38 9.16 10.64
CA TYR A 50 7.48 9.87 11.32
C TYR A 50 7.75 11.27 10.75
N ALA A 51 6.82 11.83 9.98
CA ALA A 51 7.00 13.14 9.35
C ALA A 51 7.10 14.29 10.35
N ARG A 52 6.46 14.13 11.52
CA ARG A 52 6.43 15.10 12.61
C ARG A 52 6.12 14.39 13.93
N PRO A 53 6.42 15.01 15.08
CA PRO A 53 5.84 14.57 16.35
C PRO A 53 4.31 14.67 16.30
N TYR A 54 3.63 13.63 16.73
CA TYR A 54 2.18 13.61 16.95
C TYR A 54 1.91 13.61 18.45
N ALA A 55 0.84 14.29 18.88
CA ALA A 55 0.47 14.33 20.29
C ALA A 55 -0.12 12.98 20.76
N SER A 56 -0.72 12.22 19.84
CA SER A 56 -1.22 10.86 20.10
C SER A 56 -1.23 10.00 18.83
N GLU A 57 -1.43 8.69 18.99
CA GLU A 57 -1.67 7.78 17.88
C GLU A 57 -2.94 8.15 17.10
N ALA A 58 -4.00 8.56 17.80
CA ALA A 58 -5.25 9.00 17.17
C ALA A 58 -5.03 10.23 16.26
N ASP A 59 -4.20 11.18 16.68
CA ASP A 59 -3.85 12.33 15.83
C ASP A 59 -3.06 11.91 14.59
N ARG A 60 -2.18 10.91 14.73
CA ARG A 60 -1.43 10.35 13.60
C ARG A 60 -2.35 9.63 12.62
N GLU A 61 -3.27 8.82 13.13
CA GLU A 61 -4.28 8.12 12.34
C GLU A 61 -5.22 9.11 11.62
N ALA A 62 -5.66 10.17 12.29
CA ALA A 62 -6.49 11.22 11.69
C ALA A 62 -5.80 11.91 10.50
N ALA A 63 -4.47 12.02 10.52
CA ALA A 63 -3.69 12.57 9.40
C ALA A 63 -3.54 11.59 8.21
N TYR A 64 -3.78 10.29 8.41
CA TYR A 64 -3.48 9.26 7.41
C TYR A 64 -4.30 9.43 6.12
N THR A 65 -5.60 9.62 6.24
CA THR A 65 -6.49 9.76 5.08
C THR A 65 -6.10 10.94 4.18
N ALA A 66 -5.78 12.08 4.79
CA ALA A 66 -5.34 13.26 4.05
C ALA A 66 -4.00 13.02 3.32
N TRP A 67 -3.04 12.38 4.01
CA TRP A 67 -1.77 12.01 3.39
C TRP A 67 -1.97 11.03 2.23
N LEU A 68 -2.82 10.01 2.38
CA LEU A 68 -3.09 9.01 1.35
C LEU A 68 -3.75 9.65 0.12
N HIS A 69 -4.68 10.58 0.33
CA HIS A 69 -5.29 11.35 -0.75
C HIS A 69 -4.21 12.16 -1.51
N HIS A 70 -3.35 12.86 -0.79
CA HIS A 70 -2.24 13.60 -1.42
C HIS A 70 -1.32 12.68 -2.23
N TYR A 71 -0.91 11.54 -1.66
CA TYR A 71 -0.04 10.57 -2.34
C TYR A 71 -0.66 10.05 -3.64
N ASN A 72 -1.96 9.74 -3.65
CA ASN A 72 -2.62 9.15 -4.83
C ASN A 72 -3.08 10.18 -5.87
N HIS A 73 -3.38 11.42 -5.47
CA HIS A 73 -4.04 12.41 -6.33
C HIS A 73 -3.24 13.68 -6.61
N HIS A 74 -2.14 13.93 -5.90
CA HIS A 74 -1.41 15.19 -6.03
C HIS A 74 0.11 15.02 -6.11
N ARG A 75 0.68 13.97 -5.51
CA ARG A 75 2.12 13.75 -5.48
C ARG A 75 2.61 13.28 -6.85
N PRO A 76 3.54 13.99 -7.52
CA PRO A 76 4.17 13.52 -8.76
C PRO A 76 5.15 12.38 -8.48
N HIS A 77 5.17 11.34 -9.32
CA HIS A 77 6.07 10.20 -9.15
C HIS A 77 7.04 10.07 -10.34
N THR A 78 8.35 10.23 -10.06
CA THR A 78 9.40 10.13 -11.10
C THR A 78 9.45 8.76 -11.78
N GLY A 79 9.15 7.68 -11.06
CA GLY A 79 9.07 6.33 -11.62
C GLY A 79 7.91 6.11 -12.61
N ILE A 80 7.01 7.08 -12.73
CA ILE A 80 5.87 7.07 -13.65
C ILE A 80 5.82 8.36 -14.51
N SER A 81 6.99 8.91 -14.84
CA SER A 81 7.12 10.13 -15.67
C SER A 81 6.45 11.37 -15.09
N GLY A 82 6.42 11.49 -13.75
CA GLY A 82 5.85 12.65 -13.07
C GLY A 82 4.33 12.61 -12.92
N GLN A 83 3.65 11.59 -13.46
CA GLN A 83 2.22 11.40 -13.24
C GLN A 83 1.91 11.09 -11.76
N ILE A 84 0.64 11.22 -11.39
CA ILE A 84 0.12 10.78 -10.09
C ILE A 84 -0.37 9.32 -10.17
N PRO A 85 -0.42 8.56 -9.06
CA PRO A 85 -0.87 7.17 -9.08
C PRO A 85 -2.27 6.97 -9.68
N SER A 86 -3.21 7.88 -9.40
CA SER A 86 -4.59 7.82 -9.92
C SER A 86 -4.69 8.00 -11.44
N GLU A 87 -3.77 8.74 -12.08
CA GLU A 87 -3.72 8.84 -13.55
C GLU A 87 -3.29 7.52 -14.20
N ARG A 88 -2.42 6.77 -13.53
CA ARG A 88 -1.90 5.49 -14.05
C ARG A 88 -2.85 4.33 -13.83
N VAL A 89 -3.65 4.37 -12.76
CA VAL A 89 -4.60 3.31 -12.38
C VAL A 89 -6.03 3.78 -12.64
N HIS A 90 -6.43 3.77 -13.91
CA HIS A 90 -7.77 4.17 -14.37
C HIS A 90 -8.80 3.02 -14.36
N ASN A 91 -8.35 1.78 -14.15
CA ASN A 91 -9.21 0.58 -14.12
C ASN A 91 -9.36 0.01 -12.70
N LEU A 92 -9.86 0.82 -11.77
CA LEU A 92 -10.38 0.27 -10.52
C LEU A 92 -11.65 -0.53 -10.85
N THR A 93 -11.57 -1.85 -10.81
CA THR A 93 -12.78 -2.69 -10.74
C THR A 93 -13.55 -2.31 -9.48
N GLY A 94 -14.71 -1.69 -9.67
CA GLY A 94 -15.56 -1.18 -8.59
C GLY A 94 -15.43 0.33 -8.41
N LYS A 95 -16.43 1.07 -8.91
CA LYS A 95 -16.73 2.40 -8.37
C LYS A 95 -17.10 2.20 -6.91
N ASN A 96 -16.31 2.75 -5.98
CA ASN A 96 -16.78 2.94 -4.61
C ASN A 96 -17.71 4.15 -4.63
N THR A 97 -18.96 3.92 -5.04
CA THR A 97 -20.11 4.79 -4.74
C THR A 97 -20.68 4.39 -3.39
#